data_AF-A0A525C8Y7-F1
#
_entry.id   AF-A0A525C8Y7-F1
#
_cell.length_a   1.000
_cell.length_b   1.000
_cell.length_c   1.000
_cell.angle_alpha   90.00
_cell.angle_beta   90.00
_cell.angle_gamma   90.00
#
_symmetry.space_group_name_H-M   'P 1'
#
loop_
_entity.id
_entity.type
_entity.pdbx_description
1 polymer ?
#
loop_
_entity_poly.entity_id
_entity_poly.type
_entity_poly.pdbx_seq_one_letter_code
_entity_poly.pdbx_strand_id
1 'polypeptide(L)'
;MRTIYTLLFTPVFAFSLNASAGPAEFFRIQMQKSCQDKEFRSIANVSDSACKAKMDKIADTCTPKINNLIKNDSDANEAALQNCINSAMKKHFGIDPSQFEDNYNESDEDNLSDEEKMENVDKLMAEAAKTNALGIDISEVSLPVFPGAMPVSSTATLKMEKKGFLPAVILVSTKPVNDVVAFYKKKLSSYKQYKIDGGWIFLEKGVEGKFDYLKHFQIVTATPHVTITEYAMGKSSGFKTNIEIGYKK
;
A
#
# COMPACT_ATOMS: atom_id res chain seq x y z
N MET A 1 24.81 -5.33 -2.85
CA MET A 1 24.26 -5.59 -1.49
C MET A 1 22.83 -5.02 -1.25
N ARG A 2 22.07 -4.56 -2.27
CA ARG A 2 20.82 -3.78 -2.05
C ARG A 2 19.50 -4.41 -2.55
N THR A 3 19.51 -5.38 -3.46
CA THR A 3 18.29 -5.60 -4.29
C THR A 3 17.31 -6.65 -3.73
N ILE A 4 17.76 -7.72 -3.05
CA ILE A 4 16.84 -8.65 -2.35
C ILE A 4 16.22 -8.00 -1.11
N TYR A 5 16.97 -7.09 -0.48
CA TYR A 5 16.40 -6.19 0.52
C TYR A 5 15.33 -5.28 -0.09
N THR A 6 15.35 -4.97 -1.37
CA THR A 6 14.31 -4.11 -1.97
C THR A 6 13.01 -4.88 -2.28
N LEU A 7 13.11 -6.19 -2.57
CA LEU A 7 11.94 -7.07 -2.80
C LEU A 7 11.31 -7.63 -1.50
N LEU A 8 12.11 -7.83 -0.43
CA LEU A 8 11.62 -8.28 0.88
C LEU A 8 11.47 -7.15 1.92
N PHE A 9 12.14 -6.02 1.73
CA PHE A 9 12.09 -4.80 2.54
C PHE A 9 11.86 -3.54 1.66
N THR A 10 10.97 -3.61 0.66
CA THR A 10 10.25 -2.38 0.28
C THR A 10 9.64 -1.84 1.58
N PRO A 11 9.88 -0.58 1.96
CA PRO A 11 9.72 -0.14 3.35
C PRO A 11 8.38 -0.61 3.89
N VAL A 12 8.47 -1.45 4.94
CA VAL A 12 7.36 -1.95 5.76
C VAL A 12 6.47 -0.79 6.28
N PHE A 13 6.92 0.45 6.10
CA PHE A 13 6.29 1.70 6.48
C PHE A 13 5.39 2.37 5.43
N ALA A 14 5.23 1.86 4.20
CA ALA A 14 4.47 2.56 3.15
C ALA A 14 3.22 1.83 2.62
N PHE A 15 2.81 0.69 3.19
CA PHE A 15 1.65 -0.06 2.68
C PHE A 15 0.61 -0.30 3.78
N SER A 16 -0.52 0.38 3.66
CA SER A 16 -1.75 0.10 4.41
C SER A 16 -2.26 -1.29 4.01
N LEU A 17 -1.99 -2.26 4.87
CA LEU A 17 -2.25 -3.68 4.66
C LEU A 17 -3.56 -4.15 5.28
N ASN A 18 -4.14 -5.16 4.61
CA ASN A 18 -5.34 -5.91 4.96
C ASN A 18 -5.60 -6.00 6.48
N ALA A 19 -6.73 -5.43 6.90
CA ALA A 19 -7.11 -5.21 8.31
C ALA A 19 -7.38 -6.48 9.14
N SER A 20 -7.15 -7.69 8.63
CA SER A 20 -7.31 -8.93 9.39
C SER A 20 -5.99 -9.64 9.75
N ALA A 21 -4.88 -9.27 9.11
CA ALA A 21 -3.58 -9.89 9.33
C ALA A 21 -2.73 -8.97 10.22
N GLY A 22 -2.45 -9.38 11.46
CA GLY A 22 -1.46 -8.70 12.28
C GLY A 22 -0.07 -8.68 11.60
N PRO A 23 0.88 -7.84 12.03
CA PRO A 23 2.17 -7.70 11.34
C PRO A 23 2.95 -9.02 11.12
N ALA A 24 2.80 -9.98 12.03
CA ALA A 24 3.35 -11.32 11.88
C ALA A 24 2.70 -12.14 10.75
N GLU A 25 1.37 -12.04 10.61
CA GLU A 25 0.63 -12.68 9.53
C GLU A 25 0.95 -12.03 8.18
N PHE A 26 1.12 -10.72 8.17
CA PHE A 26 1.58 -10.02 6.97
C PHE A 26 2.97 -10.48 6.53
N PHE A 27 3.92 -10.58 7.46
CA PHE A 27 5.25 -11.11 7.15
C PHE A 27 5.18 -12.52 6.57
N ARG A 28 4.34 -13.39 7.16
CA ARG A 28 4.10 -14.74 6.64
C ARG A 28 3.61 -14.72 5.20
N ILE A 29 2.61 -13.88 4.89
CA ILE A 29 2.10 -13.72 3.53
C ILE A 29 3.20 -13.26 2.56
N GLN A 30 4.07 -12.32 2.96
CA GLN A 30 5.17 -11.85 2.11
C GLN A 30 6.20 -12.95 1.84
N MET A 31 6.59 -13.71 2.86
CA MET A 31 7.48 -14.86 2.68
C MET A 31 6.86 -15.89 1.73
N GLN A 32 5.56 -16.14 1.81
CA GLN A 32 4.86 -17.05 0.91
C GLN A 32 4.79 -16.53 -0.54
N LYS A 33 4.72 -15.22 -0.76
CA LYS A 33 4.74 -14.63 -2.12
C LYS A 33 6.04 -14.90 -2.84
N SER A 34 7.16 -15.01 -2.13
CA SER A 34 8.46 -15.41 -2.69
C SER A 34 8.40 -16.79 -3.37
N CYS A 35 7.46 -17.66 -2.99
CA CYS A 35 7.25 -18.95 -3.65
C CYS A 35 6.51 -18.85 -5.00
N GLN A 36 5.85 -17.72 -5.27
CA GLN A 36 5.21 -17.46 -6.56
C GLN A 36 6.24 -16.97 -7.58
N ASP A 37 7.36 -16.41 -7.10
CA ASP A 37 8.52 -16.10 -7.91
C ASP A 37 9.13 -17.40 -8.48
N LYS A 38 9.36 -17.42 -9.78
CA LYS A 38 9.95 -18.58 -10.47
C LYS A 38 11.44 -18.72 -10.13
N GLU A 39 12.11 -17.63 -9.81
CA GLU A 39 13.55 -17.59 -9.54
C GLU A 39 13.89 -18.25 -8.21
N PHE A 40 13.12 -17.96 -7.17
CA PHE A 40 13.31 -18.62 -5.87
C PHE A 40 13.11 -20.14 -5.96
N ARG A 41 12.12 -20.58 -6.75
CA ARG A 41 11.81 -22.01 -6.94
C ARG A 41 12.89 -22.76 -7.69
N SER A 42 13.51 -22.14 -8.70
CA SER A 42 14.58 -22.78 -9.48
C SER A 42 15.82 -23.00 -8.62
N ILE A 43 16.16 -22.05 -7.75
CA ILE A 43 17.29 -22.14 -6.81
C ILE A 43 17.00 -23.19 -5.72
N ALA A 44 15.77 -23.19 -5.19
CA ALA A 44 15.39 -24.05 -4.08
C ALA A 44 15.06 -25.50 -4.48
N ASN A 45 14.75 -25.75 -5.75
CA ASN A 45 14.28 -27.03 -6.29
C ASN A 45 13.16 -27.68 -5.43
N VAL A 46 12.10 -26.92 -5.16
CA VAL A 46 10.95 -27.35 -4.34
C VAL A 46 9.62 -27.12 -5.07
N SER A 47 8.61 -27.93 -4.76
CA SER A 47 7.24 -27.68 -5.20
C SER A 47 6.63 -26.46 -4.51
N ASP A 48 5.59 -25.87 -5.09
CA ASP A 48 4.88 -24.71 -4.52
C ASP A 48 4.36 -24.98 -3.10
N SER A 49 3.81 -26.17 -2.86
CA SER A 49 3.30 -26.56 -1.53
C SER A 49 4.43 -26.72 -0.52
N ALA A 50 5.55 -27.33 -0.90
CA ALA A 50 6.72 -27.47 -0.04
C ALA A 50 7.40 -26.13 0.23
N CYS A 51 7.42 -25.23 -0.75
CA CYS A 51 7.94 -23.88 -0.61
C CYS A 51 7.12 -23.09 0.43
N LYS A 52 5.79 -23.03 0.26
CA LYS A 52 4.91 -22.31 1.19
C LYS A 52 5.04 -22.84 2.62
N ALA A 53 5.02 -24.16 2.80
CA ALA A 53 5.15 -24.77 4.12
C ALA A 53 6.51 -24.49 4.79
N LYS A 54 7.59 -24.33 4.00
CA LYS A 54 8.90 -23.93 4.53
C LYS A 54 8.94 -22.43 4.84
N MET A 55 8.33 -21.59 4.02
CA MET A 55 8.20 -20.15 4.29
C MET A 55 7.38 -19.87 5.55
N ASP A 56 6.33 -20.65 5.81
CA ASP A 56 5.56 -20.57 7.06
C ASP A 56 6.44 -20.84 8.28
N LYS A 57 7.30 -21.86 8.21
CA LYS A 57 8.25 -22.17 9.30
C LYS A 57 9.25 -21.05 9.54
N ILE A 58 9.68 -20.37 8.49
CA ILE A 58 10.56 -19.20 8.60
C ILE A 58 9.81 -18.04 9.24
N ALA A 59 8.59 -17.78 8.78
CA ALA A 59 7.71 -16.76 9.35
C ALA A 59 7.49 -16.97 10.85
N ASP A 60 7.17 -18.19 11.25
CA ASP A 60 6.96 -18.57 12.65
C ASP A 60 8.24 -18.38 13.48
N THR A 61 9.39 -18.79 12.93
CA THR A 61 10.69 -18.67 13.60
C THR A 61 11.07 -17.20 13.84
N CYS A 62 10.78 -16.31 12.88
CA CYS A 62 11.21 -14.91 12.92
C CYS A 62 10.16 -13.93 13.43
N THR A 63 8.90 -14.37 13.63
CA THR A 63 7.82 -13.55 14.21
C THR A 63 8.23 -12.82 15.51
N PRO A 64 8.95 -13.43 16.48
CA PRO A 64 9.39 -12.70 17.67
C PRO A 64 10.32 -11.51 17.36
N LYS A 65 11.18 -11.62 16.33
CA LYS A 65 12.08 -10.53 15.92
C LYS A 65 11.33 -9.40 15.25
N ILE A 66 10.31 -9.72 14.47
CA ILE A 66 9.40 -8.75 13.86
C ILE A 66 8.65 -7.97 14.93
N ASN A 67 8.09 -8.67 15.91
CA ASN A 67 7.40 -8.01 17.02
C ASN A 67 8.33 -7.07 17.81
N ASN A 68 9.61 -7.41 17.94
CA ASN A 68 10.60 -6.53 18.57
C ASN A 68 10.94 -5.31 17.70
N LEU A 69 11.13 -5.50 16.39
CA LEU A 69 11.35 -4.41 15.45
C LEU A 69 10.18 -3.42 15.45
N ILE A 70 8.94 -3.91 15.43
CA ILE A 70 7.73 -3.06 15.47
C ILE A 70 7.63 -2.27 16.77
N LYS A 71 8.02 -2.87 17.90
CA LYS A 71 8.00 -2.20 19.20
C LYS A 71 9.11 -1.16 19.34
N ASN A 72 10.26 -1.38 18.69
CA ASN A 72 11.42 -0.51 18.77
C ASN A 72 12.21 -0.58 17.46
N ASP A 73 11.95 0.37 16.58
CA ASP A 73 12.60 0.46 15.28
C ASP A 73 14.04 0.94 15.45
N SER A 74 15.00 0.06 15.22
CA SER A 74 16.42 0.31 15.40
C SER A 74 17.24 -0.63 14.53
N ASP A 75 18.41 -0.17 14.08
CA ASP A 75 19.35 -0.93 13.28
C ASP A 75 19.68 -2.30 13.89
N ALA A 76 19.77 -2.36 15.23
CA ALA A 76 20.04 -3.60 15.94
C ALA A 76 18.90 -4.62 15.81
N ASN A 77 17.65 -4.17 15.85
CA ASN A 77 16.48 -5.04 15.69
C ASN A 77 16.26 -5.44 14.23
N GLU A 78 16.58 -4.54 13.29
CA GLU A 78 16.57 -4.84 11.86
C GLU A 78 17.60 -5.93 11.52
N ALA A 79 18.85 -5.75 11.96
CA ALA A 79 19.91 -6.74 11.81
C ALA A 79 19.56 -8.08 12.48
N ALA A 80 18.89 -8.04 13.64
CA ALA A 80 18.44 -9.25 14.32
C ALA A 80 17.34 -10.01 13.55
N LEU A 81 16.44 -9.29 12.89
CA LEU A 81 15.43 -9.87 12.00
C LEU A 81 16.09 -10.47 10.75
N GLN A 82 16.97 -9.72 10.10
CA GLN A 82 17.73 -10.16 8.93
C GLN A 82 18.53 -11.44 9.20
N ASN A 83 19.27 -11.47 10.31
CA ASN A 83 20.01 -12.67 10.73
C ASN A 83 19.10 -13.86 11.01
N CYS A 84 17.90 -13.63 11.54
CA CYS A 84 16.90 -14.68 11.73
C CYS A 84 16.47 -15.27 10.38
N ILE A 85 16.09 -14.41 9.43
CA ILE A 85 15.63 -14.82 8.10
C ILE A 85 16.72 -15.62 7.41
N ASN A 86 17.95 -15.10 7.36
CA ASN A 86 19.08 -15.76 6.72
C ASN A 86 19.37 -17.15 7.31
N SER A 87 19.38 -17.26 8.64
CA SER A 87 19.57 -18.53 9.34
C SER A 87 18.43 -19.52 9.05
N ALA A 88 17.19 -19.05 9.07
CA ALA A 88 16.02 -19.86 8.84
C ALA A 88 15.92 -20.32 7.36
N MET A 89 16.26 -19.46 6.40
CA MET A 89 16.36 -19.78 4.97
C MET A 89 17.39 -20.88 4.73
N LYS A 90 18.60 -20.73 5.29
CA LYS A 90 19.64 -21.76 5.22
C LYS A 90 19.19 -23.08 5.85
N LYS A 91 18.51 -23.02 7.00
CA LYS A 91 18.01 -24.22 7.69
C LYS A 91 16.91 -24.95 6.92
N HIS A 92 15.95 -24.24 6.34
CA HIS A 92 14.75 -24.85 5.76
C HIS A 92 14.87 -25.13 4.27
N PHE A 93 15.64 -24.31 3.54
CA PHE A 93 15.85 -24.45 2.11
C PHE A 93 17.24 -24.98 1.77
N GLY A 94 18.20 -24.96 2.69
CA GLY A 94 19.59 -25.33 2.38
C GLY A 94 20.29 -24.28 1.52
N ILE A 95 19.69 -23.11 1.34
CA ILE A 95 20.20 -22.04 0.49
C ILE A 95 21.02 -21.10 1.35
N ASP A 96 22.28 -20.91 0.97
CA ASP A 96 23.08 -19.84 1.55
C ASP A 96 22.61 -18.51 0.97
N PRO A 97 22.31 -17.48 1.77
CA PRO A 97 21.86 -16.18 1.25
C PRO A 97 22.79 -15.57 0.19
N SER A 98 24.09 -15.90 0.24
CA SER A 98 25.07 -15.53 -0.80
C SER A 98 24.75 -16.09 -2.19
N GLN A 99 24.03 -17.21 -2.30
CA GLN A 99 23.63 -17.79 -3.59
C GLN A 99 22.59 -16.96 -4.34
N PHE A 100 21.95 -16.02 -3.66
CA PHE A 100 21.11 -15.03 -4.31
C PHE A 100 21.87 -13.74 -4.67
N GLU A 101 23.07 -13.54 -4.13
CA GLU A 101 23.92 -12.40 -4.49
C GLU A 101 24.63 -12.62 -5.84
N ASP A 102 24.96 -13.87 -6.19
CA ASP A 102 25.74 -14.21 -7.40
C ASP A 102 24.91 -14.43 -8.68
N ASN A 103 23.58 -14.66 -8.58
CA ASN A 103 22.71 -14.82 -9.75
C ASN A 103 22.19 -13.48 -10.31
N TYR A 104 22.46 -12.37 -9.61
CA TYR A 104 22.19 -11.03 -10.13
C TYR A 104 23.41 -10.57 -10.92
N ASN A 105 23.40 -10.83 -12.22
CA ASN A 105 24.21 -10.04 -13.14
C ASN A 105 23.68 -8.60 -13.05
N GLU A 106 24.38 -7.71 -12.34
CA GLU A 106 24.13 -6.25 -12.35
C GLU A 106 24.09 -5.67 -13.79
N SER A 107 24.45 -6.45 -14.81
CA SER A 107 24.40 -6.08 -16.23
C SER A 107 23.01 -5.92 -16.84
N ASP A 108 21.94 -6.45 -16.23
CA ASP A 108 20.62 -6.45 -16.87
C ASP A 108 19.68 -5.35 -16.34
N GLU A 109 19.94 -4.79 -15.15
CA GLU A 109 19.20 -3.62 -14.63
C GLU A 109 19.83 -2.27 -15.00
N ASP A 110 21.11 -2.23 -15.39
CA ASP A 110 21.75 -1.00 -15.87
C ASP A 110 21.42 -0.67 -17.34
N ASN A 111 20.73 -1.57 -18.04
CA ASN A 111 20.32 -1.38 -19.45
C ASN A 111 18.83 -1.01 -19.62
N LEU A 112 18.03 -0.98 -18.55
CA LEU A 112 16.66 -0.47 -18.62
C LEU A 112 16.70 1.05 -18.54
N SER A 113 15.99 1.72 -19.45
CA SER A 113 15.86 3.18 -19.37
C SER A 113 15.14 3.58 -18.07
N ASP A 114 15.38 4.79 -17.58
CA ASP A 114 14.68 5.32 -16.39
C ASP A 114 13.14 5.23 -16.55
N GLU A 115 12.64 5.28 -17.78
CA GLU A 115 11.22 5.13 -18.09
C GLU A 115 10.72 3.69 -17.90
N GLU A 116 11.50 2.68 -18.28
CA GLU A 116 11.15 1.27 -18.08
C GLU A 116 11.21 0.86 -16.60
N LYS A 117 12.18 1.42 -15.86
CA LYS A 117 12.27 1.24 -14.40
C LYS A 117 11.05 1.84 -13.70
N MET A 118 10.64 3.05 -14.10
CA MET A 118 9.44 3.69 -13.56
C MET A 118 8.17 2.93 -13.95
N GLU A 119 8.07 2.42 -15.19
CA GLU A 119 6.91 1.64 -15.63
C GLU A 119 6.74 0.34 -14.81
N ASN A 120 7.84 -0.33 -14.47
CA ASN A 120 7.80 -1.53 -13.63
C ASN A 120 7.40 -1.20 -12.18
N VAL A 121 7.92 -0.12 -11.61
CA VAL A 121 7.49 0.36 -10.28
C VAL A 121 5.99 0.67 -10.28
N ASP A 122 5.50 1.36 -11.30
CA ASP A 122 4.10 1.70 -11.45
C ASP A 122 3.19 0.48 -11.54
N LYS A 123 3.61 -0.56 -12.29
CA LYS A 123 2.89 -1.84 -12.38
C LYS A 123 2.83 -2.54 -11.02
N LEU A 124 3.96 -2.64 -10.31
CA LEU A 124 4.01 -3.24 -8.98
C LEU A 124 3.13 -2.49 -7.98
N MET A 125 3.14 -1.16 -8.01
CA MET A 125 2.26 -0.34 -7.17
C MET A 125 0.79 -0.54 -7.51
N ALA A 126 0.44 -0.65 -8.80
CA ALA A 126 -0.94 -0.92 -9.23
C ALA A 126 -1.42 -2.31 -8.80
N GLU A 127 -0.56 -3.33 -8.87
CA GLU A 127 -0.88 -4.68 -8.39
C GLU A 127 -0.98 -4.76 -6.86
N ALA A 128 -0.10 -4.05 -6.15
CA ALA A 128 -0.18 -3.91 -4.69
C ALA A 128 -1.48 -3.23 -4.27
N ALA A 129 -1.86 -2.14 -4.95
CA ALA A 129 -3.12 -1.44 -4.74
C ALA A 129 -4.34 -2.35 -4.94
N LYS A 130 -4.36 -3.14 -6.03
CA LYS A 130 -5.43 -4.12 -6.30
C LYS A 130 -5.51 -5.21 -5.22
N THR A 131 -4.35 -5.66 -4.73
CA THR A 131 -4.29 -6.70 -3.69
C THR A 131 -4.79 -6.17 -2.34
N ASN A 132 -4.43 -4.93 -1.99
CA ASN A 132 -4.87 -4.28 -0.75
C ASN A 132 -6.36 -3.92 -0.76
N ALA A 133 -6.94 -3.69 -1.94
CA ALA A 133 -8.36 -3.42 -2.10
C ALA A 133 -9.27 -4.51 -1.51
N LEU A 134 -8.81 -5.77 -1.50
CA LEU A 134 -9.59 -6.91 -1.01
C LEU A 134 -9.81 -6.91 0.51
N GLY A 135 -8.97 -6.21 1.29
CA GLY A 135 -9.09 -6.17 2.75
C GLY A 135 -9.55 -4.84 3.32
N ILE A 136 -9.95 -3.88 2.48
CA ILE A 136 -10.49 -2.60 2.93
C ILE A 136 -12.01 -2.68 2.92
N ASP A 137 -12.60 -2.76 4.11
CA ASP A 137 -14.04 -2.68 4.28
C ASP A 137 -14.52 -1.24 4.10
N ILE A 138 -15.41 -1.04 3.12
CA ILE A 138 -16.05 0.25 2.83
C ILE A 138 -17.53 0.29 3.25
N SER A 139 -18.03 -0.74 3.93
CA SER A 139 -19.43 -0.82 4.37
C SER A 139 -19.81 0.26 5.38
N GLU A 140 -18.84 0.75 6.16
CA GLU A 140 -19.02 1.87 7.10
C GLU A 140 -18.95 3.25 6.44
N VAL A 141 -18.63 3.35 5.14
CA VAL A 141 -18.50 4.63 4.45
C VAL A 141 -19.90 5.22 4.21
N SER A 142 -20.25 6.25 4.98
CA SER A 142 -21.57 6.89 4.92
C SER A 142 -21.79 7.77 3.68
N LEU A 143 -20.73 8.10 2.94
CA LEU A 143 -20.80 8.88 1.70
C LEU A 143 -20.87 7.98 0.45
N PRO A 144 -21.48 8.45 -0.65
CA PRO A 144 -21.55 7.70 -1.90
C PRO A 144 -20.16 7.31 -2.42
N VAL A 145 -19.94 6.03 -2.67
CA VAL A 145 -18.73 5.52 -3.31
C VAL A 145 -18.89 5.55 -4.83
N PHE A 146 -17.89 6.04 -5.56
CA PHE A 146 -17.92 6.07 -7.02
C PHE A 146 -17.95 4.64 -7.60
N PRO A 147 -18.91 4.29 -8.48
CA PRO A 147 -19.02 2.94 -9.02
C PRO A 147 -17.77 2.52 -9.78
N GLY A 148 -17.21 1.36 -9.42
CA GLY A 148 -16.01 0.80 -10.03
C GLY A 148 -14.69 1.43 -9.56
N ALA A 149 -14.72 2.34 -8.57
CA ALA A 149 -13.51 2.75 -7.87
C ALA A 149 -13.04 1.62 -6.94
N MET A 150 -11.72 1.46 -6.82
CA MET A 150 -11.08 0.42 -6.00
C MET A 150 -10.48 1.07 -4.74
N PRO A 151 -10.79 0.60 -3.52
CA PRO A 151 -10.14 1.10 -2.33
C PRO A 151 -8.66 0.69 -2.31
N VAL A 152 -7.78 1.59 -1.92
CA VAL A 152 -6.33 1.34 -1.87
C VAL A 152 -5.72 1.66 -0.51
N SER A 153 -6.41 2.45 0.30
CA SER A 153 -6.01 2.75 1.67
C SER A 153 -7.21 3.15 2.52
N SER A 154 -7.13 2.95 3.83
CA SER A 154 -8.12 3.45 4.79
C SER A 154 -7.42 3.87 6.08
N THR A 155 -7.81 5.02 6.64
CA THR A 155 -7.36 5.48 7.95
C THR A 155 -8.29 5.02 9.07
N ALA A 156 -9.39 4.32 8.77
CA ALA A 156 -10.35 3.85 9.77
C ALA A 156 -9.76 2.86 10.78
N THR A 157 -8.67 2.18 10.42
CA THR A 157 -7.93 1.24 11.28
C THR A 157 -6.83 1.91 12.09
N LEU A 158 -6.42 3.12 11.70
CA LEU A 158 -5.46 3.91 12.47
C LEU A 158 -6.21 4.48 13.66
N LYS A 159 -5.83 4.05 14.87
CA LYS A 159 -6.22 4.73 16.11
C LYS A 159 -5.54 6.09 16.14
N MET A 160 -6.02 7.03 15.34
CA MET A 160 -5.60 8.41 15.38
C MET A 160 -6.19 9.01 16.67
N GLU A 161 -5.44 8.88 17.77
CA GLU A 161 -5.81 9.33 19.12
C GLU A 161 -6.04 10.85 19.23
N LYS A 162 -5.82 11.60 18.14
CA LYS A 162 -6.16 13.03 18.07
C LYS A 162 -7.64 13.21 17.74
N LYS A 163 -8.41 13.51 18.79
CA LYS A 163 -9.80 14.01 18.73
C LYS A 163 -9.93 15.07 17.63
N GLY A 164 -10.65 14.75 16.55
CA GLY A 164 -11.04 15.73 15.52
C GLY A 164 -10.81 15.33 14.07
N PHE A 165 -10.10 14.23 13.79
CA PHE A 165 -9.96 13.72 12.42
C PHE A 165 -11.04 12.68 12.13
N LEU A 166 -11.71 12.80 10.98
CA LEU A 166 -12.58 11.77 10.46
C LEU A 166 -11.75 10.61 9.90
N PRO A 167 -12.26 9.36 9.99
CA PRO A 167 -11.74 8.29 9.16
C PRO A 167 -11.92 8.66 7.68
N ALA A 168 -10.97 8.23 6.86
CA ALA A 168 -10.95 8.45 5.44
C ALA A 168 -10.63 7.14 4.70
N VAL A 169 -11.25 6.96 3.54
CA VAL A 169 -10.88 5.91 2.58
C VAL A 169 -10.32 6.57 1.32
N ILE A 170 -9.24 6.01 0.79
CA ILE A 170 -8.65 6.40 -0.48
C ILE A 170 -9.03 5.35 -1.52
N LEU A 171 -9.60 5.80 -2.62
CA LEU A 171 -10.01 4.98 -3.76
C LEU A 171 -9.32 5.48 -5.03
N VAL A 172 -9.08 4.58 -5.96
CA VAL A 172 -8.59 4.90 -7.31
C VAL A 172 -9.60 4.49 -8.37
N SER A 173 -9.65 5.22 -9.47
CA SER A 173 -10.56 4.96 -10.59
C SER A 173 -9.81 5.06 -11.92
N THR A 174 -10.19 4.21 -12.88
CA THR A 174 -9.72 4.30 -14.27
C THR A 174 -10.48 5.36 -15.08
N LYS A 175 -11.52 5.97 -14.49
CA LYS A 175 -12.29 7.06 -15.10
C LYS A 175 -11.58 8.40 -14.91
N PRO A 176 -11.67 9.32 -15.89
CA PRO A 176 -11.12 10.67 -15.76
C PRO A 176 -11.74 11.48 -14.62
N VAL A 177 -11.02 12.49 -14.12
CA VAL A 177 -11.44 13.35 -13.00
C VAL A 177 -12.82 13.97 -13.24
N ASN A 178 -13.09 14.44 -14.46
CA ASN A 178 -14.36 15.11 -14.78
C ASN A 178 -15.57 14.19 -14.64
N ASP A 179 -15.45 12.90 -14.97
CA ASP A 179 -16.54 11.93 -14.85
C ASP A 179 -16.85 11.66 -13.36
N VAL A 180 -15.79 11.52 -12.56
CA VAL A 180 -15.90 11.32 -11.11
C VAL A 180 -16.50 12.56 -10.44
N VAL A 181 -16.04 13.76 -10.81
CA VAL A 181 -16.61 15.03 -10.34
C VAL A 181 -18.09 15.14 -10.69
N ALA A 182 -18.49 14.78 -11.91
CA ALA A 182 -19.89 14.84 -12.33
C ALA A 182 -20.79 13.92 -11.50
N PHE A 183 -20.31 12.71 -11.16
CA PHE A 183 -21.00 11.81 -10.24
C PHE A 183 -21.23 12.46 -8.87
N TYR A 184 -20.17 13.01 -8.26
CA TYR A 184 -20.26 13.60 -6.92
C TYR A 184 -21.08 14.89 -6.89
N LYS A 185 -21.04 15.70 -7.96
CA LYS A 185 -21.95 16.86 -8.11
C LYS A 185 -23.42 16.46 -8.03
N LYS A 186 -23.79 15.32 -8.63
CA LYS A 186 -25.17 14.81 -8.60
C LYS A 186 -25.53 14.22 -7.23
N LYS A 187 -24.61 13.49 -6.60
CA LYS A 187 -24.87 12.75 -5.36
C LYS A 187 -24.75 13.59 -4.09
N LEU A 188 -23.93 14.64 -4.12
CA LEU A 188 -23.65 15.53 -3.00
C LEU A 188 -24.14 16.95 -3.31
N SER A 189 -25.39 17.09 -3.78
CA SER A 189 -25.94 18.39 -4.20
C SER A 189 -26.05 19.41 -3.07
N SER A 190 -26.07 18.97 -1.81
CA SER A 190 -26.05 19.83 -0.62
C SER A 190 -24.64 20.26 -0.20
N TYR A 191 -23.59 19.62 -0.71
CA TYR A 191 -22.21 19.91 -0.31
C TYR A 191 -21.69 21.14 -1.06
N LYS A 192 -20.85 21.92 -0.38
CA LYS A 192 -20.13 23.04 -1.02
C LYS A 192 -18.98 22.49 -1.84
N GLN A 193 -18.80 23.05 -3.04
CA GLN A 193 -17.84 22.56 -4.02
C GLN A 193 -16.75 23.60 -4.24
N TYR A 194 -15.49 23.18 -4.15
CA TYR A 194 -14.35 24.06 -4.38
C TYR A 194 -13.39 23.40 -5.36
N LYS A 195 -12.86 24.21 -6.27
CA LYS A 195 -11.75 23.80 -7.13
C LYS A 195 -10.45 23.96 -6.33
N ILE A 196 -9.60 22.94 -6.36
CA ILE A 196 -8.28 22.93 -5.72
C ILE A 196 -7.22 22.64 -6.78
N ASP A 197 -5.95 22.78 -6.41
CA ASP A 197 -4.84 22.41 -7.30
C ASP A 197 -4.91 20.91 -7.60
N GLY A 198 -5.00 20.57 -8.89
CA GLY A 198 -5.11 19.19 -9.36
C GLY A 198 -6.48 18.53 -9.18
N GLY A 199 -7.53 19.26 -8.79
CA GLY A 199 -8.83 18.60 -8.56
C GLY A 199 -9.97 19.43 -7.99
N TRP A 200 -10.84 18.73 -7.25
CA TRP A 200 -12.05 19.26 -6.62
C TRP A 200 -12.22 18.71 -5.21
N ILE A 201 -12.84 19.49 -4.33
CA ILE A 201 -13.26 19.05 -3.01
C ILE A 201 -14.74 19.40 -2.77
N PHE A 202 -15.48 18.46 -2.20
CA PHE A 202 -16.86 18.58 -1.76
C PHE A 202 -16.88 18.54 -0.24
N LEU A 203 -17.38 19.58 0.43
CA LEU A 203 -17.43 19.70 1.89
C LEU A 203 -18.87 19.80 2.38
N GLU A 204 -19.26 18.97 3.36
CA GLU A 204 -20.60 19.00 3.97
C GLU A 204 -20.91 20.38 4.55
N LYS A 205 -19.95 20.92 5.30
CA LYS A 205 -19.95 22.27 5.85
C LYS A 205 -18.78 23.04 5.24
N GLY A 206 -19.02 23.65 4.08
CA GLY A 206 -18.01 24.48 3.42
C GLY A 206 -17.70 25.77 4.17
N VAL A 207 -16.68 26.47 3.69
CA VAL A 207 -16.27 27.79 4.18
C VAL A 207 -16.96 28.91 3.40
N GLU A 208 -17.17 30.05 4.04
CA GLU A 208 -17.62 31.25 3.34
C GLU A 208 -16.47 31.83 2.49
N GLY A 209 -16.78 32.22 1.26
CA GLY A 209 -15.80 32.82 0.36
C GLY A 209 -14.85 31.83 -0.32
N LYS A 210 -13.59 32.23 -0.48
CA LYS A 210 -12.58 31.46 -1.22
C LYS A 210 -11.97 30.38 -0.33
N PHE A 211 -12.08 29.13 -0.78
CA PHE A 211 -11.42 28.00 -0.14
C PHE A 211 -9.91 27.99 -0.44
N ASP A 212 -9.15 27.60 0.56
CA ASP A 212 -7.70 27.44 0.58
C ASP A 212 -7.41 26.20 1.41
N TYR A 213 -6.85 25.16 0.80
CA TYR A 213 -6.73 23.85 1.43
C TYR A 213 -5.85 23.88 2.69
N LEU A 214 -4.73 24.62 2.65
CA LEU A 214 -3.79 24.69 3.77
C LEU A 214 -4.39 25.46 4.94
N LYS A 215 -5.06 26.59 4.67
CA LYS A 215 -5.69 27.41 5.71
C LYS A 215 -6.90 26.73 6.34
N HIS A 216 -7.65 25.96 5.55
CA HIS A 216 -8.89 25.32 5.99
C HIS A 216 -8.71 23.81 6.25
N PHE A 217 -7.48 23.34 6.38
CA PHE A 217 -7.16 21.92 6.55
C PHE A 217 -7.92 21.28 7.74
N GLN A 218 -8.02 21.98 8.87
CA GLN A 218 -8.78 21.49 10.04
C GLN A 218 -10.27 21.27 9.73
N ILE A 219 -10.87 22.10 8.87
CA ILE A 219 -12.27 21.95 8.47
C ILE A 219 -12.42 20.71 7.59
N VAL A 220 -11.50 20.52 6.64
CA VAL A 220 -11.47 19.33 5.78
C VAL A 220 -11.40 18.06 6.63
N THR A 221 -10.45 17.99 7.56
CA THR A 221 -10.24 16.77 8.34
C THR A 221 -11.32 16.49 9.38
N ALA A 222 -12.07 17.50 9.83
CA ALA A 222 -13.14 17.36 10.81
C ALA A 222 -14.55 17.22 10.21
N THR A 223 -14.70 17.39 8.90
CA THR A 223 -16.01 17.47 8.24
C THR A 223 -16.11 16.43 7.12
N PRO A 224 -17.26 15.74 6.95
CA PRO A 224 -17.44 14.80 5.86
C PRO A 224 -17.16 15.47 4.52
N HIS A 225 -16.36 14.81 3.70
CA HIS A 225 -15.87 15.39 2.47
C HIS A 225 -15.51 14.34 1.43
N VAL A 226 -15.44 14.80 0.18
CA VAL A 226 -14.87 14.04 -0.93
C VAL A 226 -13.86 14.90 -1.65
N THR A 227 -12.61 14.45 -1.73
CA THR A 227 -11.55 15.08 -2.53
C THR A 227 -11.29 14.22 -3.76
N ILE A 228 -11.25 14.84 -4.93
CA ILE A 228 -11.06 14.18 -6.23
C ILE A 228 -9.88 14.85 -6.92
N THR A 229 -8.81 14.12 -7.16
CA THR A 229 -7.60 14.64 -7.81
C THR A 229 -7.14 13.71 -8.94
N GLU A 230 -6.30 14.23 -9.82
CA GLU A 230 -5.57 13.38 -10.77
C GLU A 230 -4.74 12.34 -10.03
N TYR A 231 -4.73 11.11 -10.54
CA TYR A 231 -3.88 10.07 -9.99
C TYR A 231 -2.43 10.35 -10.39
N ALA A 232 -1.60 10.71 -9.40
CA ALA A 232 -0.22 11.12 -9.62
C ALA A 232 0.77 9.95 -9.72
N MET A 233 0.36 8.73 -9.35
CA MET A 233 1.24 7.57 -9.36
C MET A 233 1.12 6.84 -10.69
N GLY A 234 2.14 6.96 -11.54
CA GLY A 234 2.35 6.05 -12.66
C GLY A 234 1.31 6.01 -13.77
N LYS A 235 1.68 6.55 -14.94
CA LYS A 235 0.80 6.57 -16.13
C LYS A 235 0.40 5.16 -16.59
N SER A 236 1.21 4.14 -16.28
CA SER A 236 1.00 2.75 -16.72
C SER A 236 0.05 1.96 -15.83
N SER A 237 -0.32 2.47 -14.65
CA SER A 237 -1.28 1.82 -13.73
C SER A 237 -2.68 1.67 -14.32
N GLY A 238 -3.02 2.48 -15.34
CA GLY A 238 -4.35 2.57 -15.92
C GLY A 238 -5.36 3.36 -15.07
N PHE A 239 -4.98 3.76 -13.84
CA PHE A 239 -5.77 4.65 -13.01
C PHE A 239 -5.56 6.11 -13.42
N LYS A 240 -6.62 6.90 -13.32
CA LYS A 240 -6.66 8.30 -13.76
C LYS A 240 -7.09 9.25 -12.66
N THR A 241 -7.75 8.75 -11.62
CA THR A 241 -8.31 9.60 -10.56
C THR A 241 -8.13 8.97 -9.19
N ASN A 242 -7.68 9.78 -8.25
CA ASN A 242 -7.67 9.51 -6.83
C ASN A 242 -8.93 10.13 -6.19
N ILE A 243 -9.56 9.40 -5.27
CA ILE A 243 -10.76 9.82 -4.56
C ILE A 243 -10.50 9.58 -3.07
N GLU A 244 -10.47 10.63 -2.28
CA GLU A 244 -10.48 10.54 -0.83
C GLU A 244 -11.89 10.82 -0.32
N ILE A 245 -12.41 9.95 0.54
CA ILE A 245 -13.70 10.13 1.20
C ILE A 245 -13.46 10.17 2.70
N GLY A 246 -13.57 11.34 3.31
CA GLY A 246 -13.64 11.51 4.76
C GLY A 246 -15.08 11.41 5.24
N TYR A 247 -15.37 10.53 6.21
CA TYR A 247 -16.74 10.20 6.60
C TYR A 247 -16.92 10.10 8.11
N LYS A 248 -18.16 10.26 8.58
CA LYS A 248 -18.53 9.94 9.96
C LYS A 248 -18.94 8.47 10.02
N LYS A 249 -18.46 7.76 11.04
CA LYS A 249 -19.04 6.48 11.45
C LYS A 249 -20.41 6.69 12.07
#